data_AF-A0A368FQQ5-F1
#
_entry.id   AF-A0A368FQQ5-F1
#
_cell.length_a   1.000
_cell.length_b   1.000
_cell.length_c   1.000
_cell.angle_alpha   90.00
_cell.angle_beta   90.00
_cell.angle_gamma   90.00
#
_symmetry.space_group_name_H-M   'P 1'
#
loop_
_entity.id
_entity.type
_entity.pdbx_description
1 polymer ?
#
loop_
_entity_poly.entity_id
_entity_poly.type
_entity_poly.pdbx_seq_one_letter_code
_entity_poly.pdbx_strand_id
1 'polypeptide(L)'
;LLASVAIAHPRNPQTESIRFCEAYVQCAAVALLEERLCLGNSLLRPYWLPDSRDKHNCHEKLRNDYIKLEKMEEKLDNMLTSCLIRNTVPFNEQQMKQCDATTLKSAAKFSYGRSIYYVPTHCFTGVEKRRERECGRVQSCCAAVPKWVSGRPGN
;
A
#
# COMPACT_ATOMS: atom_id res chain seq x y z
N LEU A 1 -40.82 6.42 7.07
CA LEU A 1 -39.41 6.66 7.46
C LEU A 1 -38.92 5.43 8.22
N LEU A 2 -38.24 4.51 7.55
CA LEU A 2 -37.63 3.34 8.21
C LEU A 2 -36.20 3.74 8.62
N ALA A 3 -35.99 3.92 9.92
CA ALA A 3 -34.67 4.16 10.47
C ALA A 3 -33.90 2.84 10.50
N SER A 4 -32.90 2.70 9.62
CA SER A 4 -31.95 1.59 9.67
C SER A 4 -31.10 1.74 10.93
N VAL A 5 -31.39 0.96 11.98
CA VAL A 5 -30.53 0.85 13.16
C VAL A 5 -29.27 0.11 12.72
N ALA A 6 -28.19 0.85 12.49
CA ALA A 6 -26.87 0.26 12.31
C ALA A 6 -26.42 -0.31 13.67
N ILE A 7 -26.59 -1.61 13.85
CA ILE A 7 -26.03 -2.33 15.01
C ILE A 7 -24.51 -2.27 14.86
N ALA A 8 -23.88 -1.33 15.56
CA ALA A 8 -22.44 -1.22 15.64
C ALA A 8 -21.90 -2.48 16.33
N HIS A 9 -21.40 -3.42 15.53
CA HIS A 9 -20.68 -4.56 16.07
C HIS A 9 -19.46 -4.05 16.85
N PRO A 10 -19.22 -4.54 18.07
CA PRO A 10 -18.06 -4.14 18.85
C PRO A 10 -16.79 -4.44 18.06
N ARG A 11 -15.94 -3.42 17.89
CA ARG A 11 -14.66 -3.56 17.19
C ARG A 11 -13.77 -4.54 17.96
N ASN A 12 -13.34 -5.61 17.29
CA ASN A 12 -12.43 -6.59 17.87
C ASN A 12 -10.98 -6.06 17.80
N PRO A 13 -10.27 -5.91 18.95
CA PRO A 13 -8.93 -5.32 18.96
C PRO A 13 -7.88 -6.10 18.14
N GLN A 14 -8.00 -7.43 18.05
CA GLN A 14 -7.10 -8.24 17.23
C GLN A 14 -7.38 -8.03 15.74
N THR A 15 -8.65 -8.07 15.35
CA THR A 15 -9.05 -7.83 13.95
C THR A 15 -8.65 -6.44 13.49
N GLU A 16 -8.84 -5.41 14.32
CA GLU A 16 -8.45 -4.05 13.97
C GLU A 16 -6.94 -3.92 13.80
N SER A 17 -6.16 -4.51 14.71
CA SER A 17 -4.69 -4.54 14.60
C SER A 17 -4.22 -5.18 13.29
N ILE A 18 -4.80 -6.32 12.91
CA ILE A 18 -4.52 -7.00 11.63
C ILE A 18 -4.83 -6.08 10.45
N ARG A 19 -6.01 -5.45 10.45
CA ARG A 19 -6.45 -4.57 9.35
C ARG A 19 -5.50 -3.38 9.12
N PHE A 20 -4.91 -2.84 10.19
CA PHE A 20 -3.93 -1.76 10.05
C PHE A 20 -2.60 -2.24 9.46
N CYS A 21 -2.17 -3.46 9.80
CA CYS A 21 -0.98 -4.05 9.20
C CYS A 21 -1.17 -4.35 7.71
N GLU A 22 -2.32 -4.90 7.31
CA GLU A 22 -2.68 -5.10 5.90
C GLU A 22 -2.74 -3.76 5.14
N ALA A 23 -3.37 -2.75 5.73
CA ALA A 23 -3.47 -1.42 5.15
C ALA A 23 -2.08 -0.77 4.97
N TYR A 24 -1.16 -0.97 5.92
CA TYR A 24 0.21 -0.49 5.79
C TYR A 24 0.94 -1.13 4.60
N VAL A 25 0.86 -2.46 4.45
CA VAL A 25 1.54 -3.15 3.34
C VAL A 25 1.00 -2.69 1.99
N GLN A 26 -0.33 -2.60 1.86
CA GLN A 26 -0.95 -2.09 0.64
C GLN A 26 -0.51 -0.64 0.36
N CYS A 27 -0.53 0.23 1.37
CA CYS A 27 -0.11 1.62 1.21
C CYS A 27 1.35 1.74 0.79
N ALA A 28 2.26 0.95 1.39
CA ALA A 28 3.66 0.95 1.04
C ALA A 28 3.89 0.51 -0.42
N ALA A 29 3.12 -0.48 -0.89
CA ALA A 29 3.15 -0.92 -2.28
C ALA A 29 2.64 0.16 -3.25
N VAL A 30 1.57 0.89 -2.88
CA VAL A 30 1.07 2.03 -3.67
C VAL A 30 2.09 3.16 -3.70
N ALA A 31 2.68 3.55 -2.56
CA ALA A 31 3.71 4.58 -2.50
C ALA A 31 4.93 4.24 -3.39
N LEU A 32 5.35 2.97 -3.40
CA LEU A 32 6.40 2.51 -4.30
C LEU A 32 5.98 2.67 -5.77
N LEU A 33 4.77 2.22 -6.13
CA LEU A 33 4.22 2.37 -7.48
C LEU A 33 4.15 3.85 -7.91
N GLU A 34 3.71 4.73 -7.04
CA GLU A 34 3.61 6.17 -7.28
C GLU A 34 4.96 6.81 -7.61
N GLU A 35 6.00 6.58 -6.80
CA GLU A 35 7.35 7.10 -7.09
C GLU A 35 7.90 6.57 -8.41
N ARG A 36 7.50 5.37 -8.81
CA ARG A 36 7.92 4.79 -10.07
C ARG A 36 7.15 5.37 -11.26
N LEU A 37 5.84 5.62 -11.12
CA LEU A 37 4.98 6.30 -12.10
C LEU A 37 5.36 7.76 -12.34
N CYS A 38 6.10 8.38 -11.42
CA CYS A 38 6.70 9.69 -11.63
C CYS A 38 7.65 9.74 -12.84
N LEU A 39 8.23 8.61 -13.24
CA LEU A 39 8.95 8.47 -14.51
C LEU A 39 7.94 8.34 -15.66
N GLY A 40 7.18 9.41 -15.87
CA GLY A 40 6.27 9.64 -17.00
C GLY A 40 5.48 8.42 -17.49
N ASN A 41 4.30 8.12 -16.92
CA ASN A 41 3.29 7.41 -17.70
C ASN A 41 1.83 7.60 -17.23
N SER A 42 0.93 7.38 -18.17
CA SER A 42 -0.53 7.59 -18.14
C SER A 42 -1.28 6.74 -17.11
N LEU A 43 -2.45 7.22 -16.68
CA LEU A 43 -3.42 6.62 -15.73
C LEU A 43 -3.64 5.10 -15.80
N LEU A 44 -3.41 4.46 -16.96
CA LEU A 44 -3.73 3.05 -17.21
C LEU A 44 -2.53 2.20 -17.66
N ARG A 45 -1.30 2.74 -17.63
CA ARG A 45 -0.10 1.98 -17.98
C ARG A 45 0.84 1.88 -16.79
N PRO A 46 1.33 0.68 -16.46
CA PRO A 46 2.43 0.54 -15.51
C PRO A 46 3.62 1.38 -15.98
N TYR A 47 4.30 2.06 -15.06
CA TYR A 47 5.42 2.96 -15.40
C TYR A 47 6.54 2.25 -16.17
N TRP A 48 6.72 0.94 -15.92
CA TRP A 48 7.73 0.13 -16.55
C TRP A 48 7.35 -0.28 -17.98
N LEU A 49 6.07 -0.17 -18.36
CA LEU A 49 5.55 -0.70 -19.61
C LEU A 49 5.69 0.36 -20.72
N PRO A 50 6.43 0.06 -21.81
CA PRO A 50 6.57 0.96 -22.96
C PRO A 50 5.21 1.31 -23.58
N ASP A 51 5.18 2.35 -24.41
CA ASP A 51 3.98 2.64 -25.19
C ASP A 51 3.58 1.42 -26.03
N SER A 52 2.30 1.05 -26.02
CA SER A 52 1.75 -0.02 -26.88
C SER A 52 1.99 0.21 -28.37
N ARG A 53 2.28 1.46 -28.78
CA ARG A 53 2.60 1.86 -30.15
C ARG A 53 4.11 2.05 -30.36
N ASP A 54 4.96 1.54 -29.47
CA ASP A 54 6.39 1.67 -29.64
C ASP A 54 6.87 0.97 -30.92
N LYS A 55 7.81 1.60 -31.63
CA LYS A 55 8.32 1.15 -32.93
C LYS A 55 8.99 -0.24 -32.87
N HIS A 56 9.40 -0.69 -31.69
CA HIS A 56 10.16 -1.93 -31.49
C HIS A 56 9.30 -3.06 -30.90
N ASN A 57 8.02 -2.80 -30.66
CA ASN A 57 7.09 -3.72 -30.02
C ASN A 57 7.61 -4.24 -28.67
N CYS A 58 8.30 -3.37 -27.92
CA CYS A 58 8.82 -3.65 -26.60
C CYS A 58 7.70 -4.05 -25.63
N HIS A 59 6.49 -3.48 -25.77
CA HIS A 59 5.34 -3.86 -24.97
C HIS A 59 5.07 -5.38 -25.03
N GLU A 60 4.93 -5.96 -26.24
CA GLU A 60 4.65 -7.39 -26.38
C GLU A 60 5.82 -8.25 -25.93
N LYS A 61 7.05 -7.84 -26.25
CA LYS A 61 8.26 -8.60 -25.91
C LYS A 61 8.49 -8.71 -24.40
N LEU A 62 8.22 -7.63 -23.66
CA LEU A 62 8.50 -7.55 -22.22
C LEU A 62 7.30 -7.88 -21.34
N ARG A 63 6.09 -8.04 -21.93
CA ARG A 63 4.84 -8.30 -21.19
C ARG A 63 4.97 -9.42 -20.16
N ASN A 64 5.58 -10.54 -20.54
CA ASN A 64 5.72 -11.70 -19.66
C ASN A 64 6.69 -11.44 -18.49
N ASP A 65 7.76 -10.69 -18.74
CA ASP A 65 8.71 -10.31 -17.69
C ASP A 65 8.05 -9.38 -16.67
N TYR A 66 7.21 -8.46 -17.13
CA TYR A 66 6.44 -7.58 -16.23
C TYR A 66 5.41 -8.33 -15.40
N ILE A 67 4.67 -9.27 -16.00
CA ILE A 67 3.74 -10.14 -15.25
C ILE A 67 4.51 -10.92 -14.17
N LYS A 68 5.73 -11.38 -14.49
CA LYS A 68 6.59 -12.08 -13.52
C LYS A 68 7.05 -11.16 -12.39
N LEU A 69 7.49 -9.93 -12.70
CA LEU A 69 7.86 -8.94 -11.70
C LEU A 69 6.69 -8.61 -10.77
N GLU A 70 5.51 -8.35 -11.33
CA GLU A 70 4.30 -8.06 -10.55
C GLU A 70 3.95 -9.20 -9.58
N LYS A 71 3.99 -10.45 -10.05
CA LYS A 71 3.77 -11.64 -9.19
C LYS A 71 4.81 -11.78 -8.09
N MET A 72 6.07 -11.42 -8.37
CA MET A 72 7.12 -11.46 -7.36
C MET A 72 6.91 -10.37 -6.29
N GLU A 73 6.49 -9.16 -6.69
CA GLU A 73 6.15 -8.09 -5.76
C GLU A 73 4.94 -8.44 -4.90
N GLU A 74 3.89 -8.99 -5.50
CA GLU A 74 2.71 -9.48 -4.77
C GLU A 74 3.10 -10.57 -3.76
N LYS A 75 3.98 -11.50 -4.14
CA LYS A 75 4.48 -12.52 -3.22
C LYS A 75 5.24 -11.92 -2.04
N LEU A 76 6.09 -10.91 -2.29
CA LEU A 76 6.81 -10.21 -1.23
C LEU A 76 5.86 -9.48 -0.28
N ASP A 77 4.84 -8.80 -0.83
CA ASP A 77 3.82 -8.11 -0.05
C ASP A 77 3.01 -9.10 0.81
N ASN A 78 2.65 -10.26 0.27
CA ASN A 78 1.95 -11.32 1.00
C ASN A 78 2.82 -11.93 2.12
N MET A 79 4.12 -12.10 1.87
CA MET A 79 5.08 -12.55 2.88
C MET A 79 5.22 -11.51 4.01
N LEU A 80 5.33 -10.23 3.66
CA LEU A 80 5.40 -9.13 4.63
C LEU A 80 4.11 -9.06 5.45
N THR A 81 2.95 -9.10 4.81
CA THR A 81 1.64 -9.11 5.48
C THR A 81 1.55 -10.26 6.48
N SER A 82 1.90 -11.47 6.05
CA SER A 82 1.91 -12.65 6.92
C SER A 82 2.85 -12.49 8.11
N CYS A 83 4.04 -11.91 7.88
CA CYS A 83 5.00 -11.61 8.94
C CYS A 83 4.42 -10.61 9.96
N LEU A 84 3.84 -9.51 9.49
CA LEU A 84 3.26 -8.49 10.37
C LEU A 84 2.07 -9.04 11.16
N ILE A 85 1.18 -9.80 10.53
CA ILE A 85 0.02 -10.43 11.21
C ILE A 85 0.47 -11.40 12.30
N ARG A 86 1.50 -12.21 12.06
CA ARG A 86 2.04 -13.14 13.07
C ARG A 86 2.66 -12.44 14.27
N ASN A 87 3.22 -11.24 14.06
CA ASN A 87 3.91 -10.48 15.09
C ASN A 87 3.06 -9.35 15.68
N THR A 88 1.84 -9.15 15.19
CA THR A 88 0.96 -8.10 15.71
C THR A 88 0.26 -8.57 16.97
N VAL A 89 -0.01 -7.62 17.86
CA VAL A 89 -0.73 -7.82 19.11
C VAL A 89 -2.09 -7.12 19.06
N PRO A 90 -3.09 -7.56 19.84
CA PRO A 90 -4.35 -6.86 19.94
C PRO A 90 -4.16 -5.41 20.40
N PHE A 91 -4.98 -4.50 19.88
CA PHE A 91 -4.97 -3.12 20.35
C PHE A 91 -5.33 -2.99 21.83
N ASN A 92 -4.63 -2.10 22.51
CA ASN A 92 -5.08 -1.61 23.81
C ASN A 92 -6.19 -0.55 23.65
N GLU A 93 -6.81 -0.13 24.74
CA GLU A 93 -7.91 0.85 24.72
C GLU A 93 -7.54 2.18 24.06
N GLN A 94 -6.30 2.63 24.23
CA GLN A 94 -5.83 3.88 23.62
C GLN A 94 -5.70 3.73 22.11
N GLN A 95 -5.12 2.63 21.62
CA GLN A 95 -5.03 2.33 20.21
C GLN A 95 -6.42 2.15 19.59
N MET A 96 -7.36 1.54 20.30
CA MET A 96 -8.74 1.42 19.83
C MET A 96 -9.42 2.78 19.58
N LYS A 97 -9.04 3.81 20.35
CA LYS A 97 -9.52 5.20 20.18
C LYS A 97 -8.76 5.94 19.09
N GLN A 98 -7.44 5.78 19.00
CA GLN A 98 -6.58 6.53 18.08
C GLN A 98 -6.60 5.94 16.65
N CYS A 99 -6.57 4.62 16.53
CA CYS A 99 -6.50 3.90 15.27
C CYS A 99 -7.92 3.60 14.80
N ASP A 100 -8.53 4.57 14.13
CA ASP A 100 -9.94 4.55 13.73
C ASP A 100 -10.13 4.37 12.21
N ALA A 101 -11.39 4.39 11.77
CA ALA A 101 -11.72 4.30 10.34
C ALA A 101 -11.14 5.47 9.53
N THR A 102 -10.98 6.65 10.11
CA THR A 102 -10.37 7.82 9.45
C THR A 102 -8.91 7.54 9.12
N THR A 103 -8.18 6.90 10.03
CA THR A 103 -6.78 6.53 9.84
C THR A 103 -6.65 5.47 8.73
N LEU A 104 -7.54 4.47 8.68
CA LEU A 104 -7.58 3.50 7.56
C LEU A 104 -7.95 4.13 6.21
N LYS A 105 -8.72 5.22 6.20
CA LYS A 105 -9.07 5.95 4.97
C LYS A 105 -7.94 6.83 4.45
N SER A 106 -7.02 7.23 5.32
CA SER A 106 -5.88 8.06 4.94
C SER A 106 -4.82 7.32 4.13
N ALA A 107 -4.75 5.99 4.26
CA ALA A 107 -3.80 5.18 3.51
C ALA A 107 -4.16 5.10 2.02
N ALA A 108 -3.15 5.30 1.17
CA ALA A 108 -3.25 5.07 -0.26
C ALA A 108 -3.58 3.59 -0.56
N LYS A 109 -4.42 3.36 -1.56
CA LYS A 109 -4.92 2.02 -1.93
C LYS A 109 -4.90 1.82 -3.43
N PHE A 110 -4.74 0.56 -3.83
CA PHE A 110 -5.00 0.19 -5.20
C PHE A 110 -6.49 0.35 -5.52
N SER A 111 -6.76 0.73 -6.75
CA SER A 111 -8.12 0.94 -7.25
C SER A 111 -8.70 -0.33 -7.85
N TYR A 112 -7.90 -1.02 -8.67
CA TYR A 112 -8.23 -2.31 -9.28
C TYR A 112 -6.95 -3.10 -9.49
N GLY A 113 -6.89 -4.35 -9.03
CA GLY A 113 -5.63 -5.12 -9.02
C GLY A 113 -4.53 -4.34 -8.31
N ARG A 114 -3.35 -4.19 -8.96
CA ARG A 114 -2.22 -3.38 -8.48
C ARG A 114 -2.06 -2.06 -9.24
N SER A 115 -3.17 -1.40 -9.57
CA SER A 115 -3.20 -0.12 -10.30
C SER A 115 -3.84 1.02 -9.50
N ILE A 116 -3.56 2.26 -9.92
CA ILE A 116 -4.19 3.49 -9.42
C ILE A 116 -4.83 4.25 -10.60
N TYR A 117 -5.94 4.95 -10.39
CA TYR A 117 -6.64 5.72 -11.43
C TYR A 117 -6.23 7.21 -11.49
N TYR A 118 -5.15 7.60 -10.83
CA TYR A 118 -4.68 8.99 -10.76
C TYR A 118 -3.19 9.12 -11.08
N VAL A 119 -2.77 10.33 -11.45
CA VAL A 119 -1.35 10.66 -11.68
C VAL A 119 -0.74 11.07 -10.34
N PRO A 120 0.37 10.45 -9.90
CA PRO A 120 1.03 10.82 -8.64
C PRO A 120 1.53 12.27 -8.64
N THR A 121 1.38 12.94 -7.50
CA THR A 121 2.00 14.26 -7.23
C THR A 121 3.21 14.12 -6.32
N HIS A 122 3.96 15.20 -6.08
CA HIS A 122 5.16 15.21 -5.21
C HIS A 122 6.20 14.15 -5.57
N CYS A 123 6.46 14.05 -6.87
CA CYS A 123 7.36 13.06 -7.45
C CYS A 123 8.82 13.24 -7.06
N PHE A 124 9.58 12.14 -7.15
CA PHE A 124 11.03 12.10 -6.90
C PHE A 124 11.42 12.57 -5.50
N THR A 125 10.53 12.37 -4.53
CA THR A 125 10.82 12.65 -3.12
C THR A 125 11.58 11.51 -2.46
N GLY A 126 11.66 10.37 -3.13
CA GLY A 126 12.23 9.14 -2.60
C GLY A 126 11.16 8.27 -1.93
N VAL A 127 11.27 6.96 -2.15
CA VAL A 127 10.28 5.96 -1.70
C VAL A 127 10.03 6.05 -0.20
N GLU A 128 11.08 6.27 0.60
CA GLU A 128 10.96 6.34 2.06
C GLU A 128 10.14 7.56 2.51
N LYS A 129 10.46 8.75 1.98
CA LYS A 129 9.72 9.98 2.31
C LYS A 129 8.28 9.92 1.86
N ARG A 130 8.00 9.36 0.68
CA ARG A 130 6.62 9.15 0.23
C ARG A 130 5.89 8.18 1.14
N ARG A 131 6.46 7.02 1.44
CA ARG A 131 5.82 6.03 2.32
C ARG A 131 5.54 6.60 3.71
N GLU A 132 6.44 7.39 4.27
CA GLU A 132 6.19 8.07 5.56
C GLU A 132 5.01 9.05 5.45
N ARG A 133 4.96 9.86 4.40
CA ARG A 133 3.88 10.82 4.14
C ARG A 133 2.53 10.15 3.95
N GLU A 134 2.46 9.13 3.09
CA GLU A 134 1.20 8.48 2.71
C GLU A 134 0.76 7.41 3.71
N CYS A 135 1.71 6.72 4.36
CA CYS A 135 1.44 5.52 5.16
C CYS A 135 1.78 5.69 6.63
N GLY A 136 2.42 6.79 7.06
CA GLY A 136 2.89 6.96 8.44
C GLY A 136 1.79 6.84 9.49
N ARG A 137 0.58 7.29 9.16
CA ARG A 137 -0.59 7.15 10.04
C ARG A 137 -0.97 5.70 10.27
N VAL A 138 -1.12 4.89 9.21
CA VAL A 138 -1.43 3.47 9.36
C VAL A 138 -0.25 2.67 9.92
N GLN A 139 0.98 3.08 9.60
CA GLN A 139 2.19 2.52 10.18
C GLN A 139 2.19 2.65 11.71
N SER A 140 1.84 3.82 12.25
CA SER A 140 1.76 4.04 13.71
C SER A 140 0.74 3.13 14.41
N CYS A 141 -0.22 2.60 13.65
CA CYS A 141 -1.27 1.70 14.13
C CYS A 141 -0.97 0.22 13.88
N CYS A 142 0.11 -0.14 13.17
CA CYS A 142 0.59 -1.52 13.11
C CYS A 142 1.88 -1.64 13.92
N ALA A 143 1.76 -2.06 15.19
CA ALA A 143 2.89 -2.16 16.11
C ALA A 143 3.99 -3.13 15.63
N ALA A 144 3.63 -4.10 14.79
CA ALA A 144 4.56 -5.05 14.20
C ALA A 144 5.49 -4.45 13.14
N VAL A 145 5.18 -3.26 12.59
CA VAL A 145 6.06 -2.61 11.61
C VAL A 145 7.26 -2.03 12.36
N PRO A 146 8.48 -2.51 12.08
CA PRO A 146 9.68 -1.94 12.68
C PRO A 146 9.83 -0.47 12.26
N LYS A 147 10.17 0.40 13.21
CA LYS A 147 10.49 1.82 12.96
C LYS A 147 11.66 2.06 11.98
N TRP A 148 12.34 0.98 11.57
CA TRP A 148 13.51 0.96 10.70
C TRP A 148 13.19 0.43 9.30
N VAL A 149 11.98 -0.12 9.08
CA VAL A 149 11.51 -0.37 7.70
C VAL A 149 11.39 0.95 6.92
N SER A 150 11.34 2.08 7.63
CA SER A 150 11.50 3.47 7.18
C SER A 150 12.92 3.90 6.82
N GLY A 151 13.95 3.07 7.01
CA GLY A 151 15.33 3.41 6.69
C GLY A 151 16.15 2.17 6.36
N ARG A 152 16.30 1.88 5.06
CA ARG A 152 17.49 1.12 4.64
C ARG A 152 18.64 2.14 4.60
N PRO A 153 19.68 2.04 5.44
CA PRO A 153 20.89 2.79 5.17
C PRO A 153 21.41 2.30 3.81
N GLY A 154 21.50 3.22 2.86
CA GLY A 154 22.21 2.97 1.62
C GLY A 154 23.62 2.50 1.94
N ASN A 155 24.03 1.40 1.30
CA ASN A 155 25.43 1.25 0.94
C ASN A 155 25.66 2.06 -0.34
#